data_AF-A0A1F3B8B8-F1
#
_entry.id   AF-A0A1F3B8B8-F1
#
_cell.length_a   1.000
_cell.length_b   1.000
_cell.length_c   1.000
_cell.angle_alpha   90.00
_cell.angle_beta   90.00
_cell.angle_gamma   90.00
#
_symmetry.space_group_name_H-M   'P 1'
#
loop_
_entity.id
_entity.type
_entity.pdbx_description
1 polymer ?
#
loop_
_entity_poly.entity_id
_entity_poly.type
_entity_poly.pdbx_seq_one_letter_code
_entity_poly.pdbx_strand_id
1 'polypeptide(L)'
;MDIYLDTAASGRVMAHLLEPPGLGMRFESREEMAHRLPGAIRAHLGWLASHGESVASDPHPTYRIVEEVAMAGNFESGDDVGIFRPDFMPVTDPEIERYLRIAGYAHEDLLALVESLDDAVLDWVRDERTRPIRKVIRHIVGAELWYMGRIIDDPDRVPLPEVIADADRRIDATDDQIERVRIVWPAFRRWAQSLTPDLRGRVTVPIWWTHLPGERWTARKMLRRCIEHCREHTRSIEQILVAYRERR
;
A
#
# COMPACT_ATOMS: atom_id res chain seq x y z
N MET A 1 3.21 -14.56 -15.04
CA MET A 1 3.54 -13.48 -14.10
C MET A 1 4.31 -14.03 -12.90
N ASP A 2 5.29 -13.29 -12.43
CA ASP A 2 6.10 -13.68 -11.26
C ASP A 2 5.44 -13.17 -9.97
N ILE A 3 5.11 -14.10 -9.07
CA ILE A 3 4.43 -13.80 -7.81
C ILE A 3 5.38 -14.05 -6.65
N TYR A 4 5.32 -13.12 -5.69
CA TYR A 4 6.09 -13.13 -4.47
C TYR A 4 5.13 -13.34 -3.31
N LEU A 5 5.49 -14.18 -2.35
CA LEU A 5 4.55 -14.64 -1.34
C LEU A 5 5.06 -14.36 0.07
N ASP A 6 4.25 -13.66 0.85
CA ASP A 6 4.38 -13.64 2.29
C ASP A 6 3.55 -14.80 2.86
N THR A 7 4.10 -15.52 3.84
CA THR A 7 3.48 -16.70 4.44
C THR A 7 3.44 -16.55 5.97
N ALA A 8 2.25 -16.68 6.56
CA ALA A 8 2.07 -16.62 8.00
C ALA A 8 1.98 -18.03 8.60
N ALA A 9 2.36 -18.19 9.87
CA ALA A 9 2.26 -19.48 10.58
C ALA A 9 0.83 -20.03 10.67
N SER A 10 -0.19 -19.16 10.54
CA SER A 10 -1.60 -19.52 10.49
C SER A 10 -2.01 -20.29 9.23
N GLY A 11 -1.16 -20.29 8.18
CA GLY A 11 -1.49 -20.78 6.84
C GLY A 11 -2.01 -19.70 5.89
N ARG A 12 -2.31 -18.48 6.39
CA ARG A 12 -2.65 -17.32 5.54
C ARG A 12 -1.46 -16.95 4.67
N VAL A 13 -1.74 -16.41 3.49
CA VAL A 13 -0.72 -15.92 2.57
C VAL A 13 -1.07 -14.55 1.98
N MET A 14 -0.07 -13.74 1.66
CA MET A 14 -0.24 -12.51 0.90
C MET A 14 0.59 -12.56 -0.38
N ALA A 15 -0.07 -12.49 -1.53
CA ALA A 15 0.57 -12.51 -2.84
C ALA A 15 0.83 -11.09 -3.34
N HIS A 16 2.02 -10.89 -3.91
CA HIS A 16 2.48 -9.64 -4.49
C HIS A 16 2.87 -9.83 -5.96
N LEU A 17 2.38 -8.95 -6.83
CA LEU A 17 2.94 -8.77 -8.18
C LEU A 17 3.76 -7.48 -8.18
N LEU A 18 5.06 -7.61 -8.38
CA LEU A 18 5.97 -6.45 -8.39
C LEU A 18 6.06 -5.79 -9.76
N GLU A 19 5.76 -6.53 -10.83
CA GLU A 19 5.80 -6.04 -12.22
C GLU A 19 4.64 -6.61 -13.05
N PRO A 20 3.70 -5.76 -13.53
CA PRO A 20 3.53 -4.36 -13.12
C PRO A 20 3.13 -4.22 -11.63
N PRO A 21 3.50 -3.12 -10.95
CA PRO A 21 3.32 -3.00 -9.50
C PRO A 21 1.87 -2.67 -9.12
N GLY A 22 1.50 -3.08 -7.91
CA GLY A 22 0.28 -2.59 -7.23
C GLY A 22 -0.70 -3.68 -6.83
N LEU A 23 -0.49 -4.95 -7.22
CA LEU A 23 -1.27 -6.06 -6.69
C LEU A 23 -0.65 -6.59 -5.41
N GLY A 24 -1.24 -6.24 -4.28
CA GLY A 24 -1.09 -6.93 -3.00
C GLY A 24 -2.44 -7.48 -2.57
N MET A 25 -2.53 -8.79 -2.31
CA MET A 25 -3.77 -9.44 -1.91
C MET A 25 -3.52 -10.56 -0.90
N ARG A 26 -4.30 -10.54 0.17
CA ARG A 26 -4.30 -11.56 1.23
C ARG A 26 -5.29 -12.68 0.91
N PHE A 27 -4.97 -13.88 1.36
CA PHE A 27 -5.77 -15.08 1.25
C PHE A 27 -5.71 -15.86 2.56
N GLU A 28 -6.80 -16.54 2.89
CA GLU A 28 -6.93 -17.40 4.08
C GLU A 28 -6.07 -18.66 3.96
N SER A 29 -5.78 -19.10 2.73
CA SER A 29 -4.90 -20.24 2.47
C SER A 29 -4.29 -20.19 1.07
N ARG A 30 -3.29 -21.06 0.82
CA ARG A 30 -2.74 -21.29 -0.52
C ARG A 30 -3.76 -21.84 -1.51
N GLU A 31 -4.69 -22.65 -1.03
CA GLU A 31 -5.77 -23.20 -1.87
C GLU A 31 -6.70 -22.08 -2.34
N GLU A 32 -7.07 -21.17 -1.44
CA GLU A 32 -7.88 -20.00 -1.80
C GLU A 32 -7.12 -19.08 -2.78
N MET A 33 -5.84 -18.84 -2.52
CA MET A 33 -4.97 -18.10 -3.44
C MET A 33 -4.96 -18.74 -4.83
N ALA A 34 -4.80 -20.06 -4.92
CA ALA A 34 -4.77 -20.75 -6.21
C ALA A 34 -6.06 -20.54 -7.02
N HIS A 35 -7.21 -20.52 -6.34
CA HIS A 35 -8.50 -20.27 -6.97
C HIS A 35 -8.72 -18.80 -7.36
N ARG A 36 -8.30 -17.84 -6.52
CA ARG A 36 -8.67 -16.42 -6.66
C ARG A 36 -7.60 -15.55 -7.35
N LEU A 37 -6.33 -15.88 -7.21
CA LEU A 37 -5.21 -15.07 -7.71
C LEU A 37 -5.24 -14.84 -9.24
N PRO A 38 -5.58 -15.83 -10.11
CA PRO A 38 -5.71 -15.57 -11.53
C PRO A 38 -6.73 -14.47 -11.86
N GLY A 39 -7.87 -14.44 -11.14
CA GLY A 39 -8.87 -13.39 -11.27
C GLY A 39 -8.35 -12.03 -10.79
N ALA A 40 -7.60 -12.00 -9.69
CA ALA A 40 -7.00 -10.78 -9.16
C ALA A 40 -5.93 -10.20 -10.10
N ILE A 41 -5.13 -11.04 -10.75
CA ILE A 41 -4.16 -10.62 -11.78
C ILE A 41 -4.90 -9.98 -12.96
N ARG A 42 -5.97 -10.62 -13.47
CA ARG A 42 -6.78 -10.02 -14.55
C ARG A 42 -7.36 -8.67 -14.17
N ALA A 43 -7.94 -8.58 -12.97
CA ALA A 43 -8.51 -7.33 -12.48
C ALA A 43 -7.43 -6.24 -12.37
N HIS A 44 -6.21 -6.58 -11.94
CA HIS A 44 -5.11 -5.63 -11.87
C HIS A 44 -4.64 -5.16 -13.25
N LEU A 45 -4.48 -6.06 -14.23
CA LEU A 45 -4.13 -5.69 -15.60
C LEU A 45 -5.23 -4.83 -16.24
N GLY A 46 -6.51 -5.19 -16.02
CA GLY A 46 -7.64 -4.39 -16.47
C GLY A 46 -7.67 -3.00 -15.86
N TRP A 47 -7.36 -2.88 -14.56
CA TRP A 47 -7.23 -1.60 -13.86
C TRP A 47 -6.09 -0.73 -14.41
N LEU A 48 -4.92 -1.31 -14.69
CA LEU A 48 -3.84 -0.57 -15.34
C LEU A 48 -4.25 -0.08 -16.74
N ALA A 49 -4.90 -0.95 -17.51
CA ALA A 49 -5.40 -0.59 -18.85
C ALA A 49 -6.47 0.50 -18.82
N SER A 50 -7.38 0.51 -17.82
CA SER A 50 -8.39 1.56 -17.69
C SER A 50 -7.81 2.93 -17.37
N HIS A 51 -6.63 2.97 -16.74
CA HIS A 51 -5.84 4.19 -16.50
C HIS A 51 -4.88 4.52 -17.65
N GLY A 52 -4.95 3.77 -18.77
CA GLY A 52 -4.18 4.03 -19.98
C GLY A 52 -2.75 3.44 -19.99
N GLU A 53 -2.39 2.59 -19.03
CA GLU A 53 -1.11 1.88 -19.07
C GLU A 53 -1.10 0.84 -20.19
N SER A 54 0.03 0.74 -20.88
CA SER A 54 0.24 -0.30 -21.89
C SER A 54 0.58 -1.62 -21.20
N VAL A 55 -0.43 -2.44 -20.98
CA VAL A 55 -0.29 -3.79 -20.42
C VAL A 55 -0.85 -4.83 -21.36
N ALA A 56 -0.22 -6.00 -21.41
CA ALA A 56 -0.74 -7.12 -22.19
C ALA A 56 -2.07 -7.59 -21.59
N SER A 57 -3.11 -7.62 -22.43
CA SER A 57 -4.37 -8.25 -22.07
C SER A 57 -4.20 -9.76 -22.18
N ASP A 58 -4.35 -10.45 -21.06
CA ASP A 58 -4.37 -11.91 -20.98
C ASP A 58 -5.67 -12.34 -20.30
N PRO A 59 -6.61 -13.01 -21.00
CA PRO A 59 -7.84 -13.49 -20.41
C PRO A 59 -7.61 -14.63 -19.41
N HIS A 60 -6.44 -15.28 -19.42
CA HIS A 60 -6.10 -16.43 -18.60
C HIS A 60 -4.65 -16.33 -18.06
N PRO A 61 -4.35 -15.30 -17.23
CA PRO A 61 -2.99 -15.06 -16.78
C PRO A 61 -2.49 -16.24 -15.96
N THR A 62 -1.37 -16.79 -16.41
CA THR A 62 -0.62 -17.78 -15.66
C THR A 62 0.35 -17.08 -14.71
N TYR A 63 0.64 -17.75 -13.60
CA TYR A 63 1.63 -17.25 -12.64
C TYR A 63 2.52 -18.37 -12.13
N ARG A 64 3.68 -17.97 -11.60
CA ARG A 64 4.58 -18.83 -10.85
C ARG A 64 5.02 -18.10 -9.59
N ILE A 65 5.18 -18.83 -8.50
CA ILE A 65 5.74 -18.28 -7.27
C ILE A 65 7.26 -18.33 -7.40
N VAL A 66 7.92 -17.19 -7.25
CA VAL A 66 9.38 -17.07 -7.49
C VAL A 66 10.18 -16.83 -6.22
N GLU A 67 9.50 -16.41 -5.15
CA GLU A 67 10.10 -16.15 -3.85
C GLU A 67 9.02 -16.20 -2.78
N GLU A 68 9.36 -16.76 -1.63
CA GLU A 68 8.48 -16.86 -0.48
C GLU A 68 9.22 -16.40 0.77
N VAL A 69 8.57 -15.59 1.60
CA VAL A 69 9.10 -15.08 2.86
C VAL A 69 8.15 -15.48 3.99
N ALA A 70 8.69 -16.01 5.07
CA ALA A 70 7.93 -16.29 6.28
C ALA A 70 7.80 -15.01 7.11
N MET A 71 6.57 -14.65 7.47
CA MET A 71 6.25 -13.50 8.30
C MET A 71 5.97 -13.92 9.73
N ALA A 72 6.33 -13.06 10.68
CA ALA A 72 6.01 -13.25 12.09
C ALA A 72 4.53 -12.93 12.37
N GLY A 73 4.01 -11.90 11.69
CA GLY A 73 2.62 -11.47 11.78
C GLY A 73 1.66 -12.32 10.96
N ASN A 74 0.41 -11.90 10.99
CA ASN A 74 -0.71 -12.51 10.28
C ASN A 74 -1.34 -11.52 9.28
N PHE A 75 -0.55 -10.58 8.78
CA PHE A 75 -0.97 -9.51 7.87
C PHE A 75 -2.00 -8.55 8.47
N GLU A 76 -1.98 -8.34 9.78
CA GLU A 76 -2.79 -7.32 10.41
C GLU A 76 -2.14 -5.93 10.30
N SER A 77 -2.90 -4.91 10.70
CA SER A 77 -2.41 -3.53 10.66
C SER A 77 -1.21 -3.37 11.59
N GLY A 78 -0.05 -3.02 11.01
CA GLY A 78 1.20 -2.89 11.75
C GLY A 78 2.07 -4.14 11.78
N ASP A 79 1.62 -5.26 11.19
CA ASP A 79 2.44 -6.47 11.03
C ASP A 79 3.56 -6.27 10.00
N ASP A 80 4.52 -7.20 10.02
CA ASP A 80 5.64 -7.23 9.08
C ASP A 80 5.17 -7.53 7.66
N VAL A 81 5.89 -6.97 6.69
CA VAL A 81 5.63 -7.22 5.27
C VAL A 81 6.92 -7.67 4.59
N GLY A 82 6.80 -8.61 3.66
CA GLY A 82 7.92 -9.16 2.93
C GLY A 82 8.78 -8.10 2.26
N ILE A 83 10.08 -8.35 2.30
CA ILE A 83 11.07 -7.73 1.42
C ILE A 83 11.58 -8.82 0.49
N PHE A 84 11.44 -8.60 -0.82
CA PHE A 84 11.81 -9.60 -1.81
C PHE A 84 13.14 -9.24 -2.48
N ARG A 85 13.79 -10.19 -3.14
CA ARG A 85 15.06 -9.96 -3.84
C ARG A 85 15.05 -8.72 -4.77
N PRO A 86 14.00 -8.43 -5.56
CA PRO A 86 13.96 -7.20 -6.35
C PRO A 86 13.94 -5.92 -5.51
N ASP A 87 13.39 -5.95 -4.30
CA ASP A 87 13.31 -4.78 -3.40
C ASP A 87 14.69 -4.25 -2.99
N PHE A 88 15.75 -5.07 -3.10
CA PHE A 88 17.13 -4.66 -2.82
C PHE A 88 17.80 -3.87 -3.96
N MET A 89 17.20 -3.86 -5.15
CA MET A 89 17.74 -3.10 -6.27
C MET A 89 17.43 -1.61 -6.11
N PRO A 90 18.44 -0.72 -6.22
CA PRO A 90 18.19 0.72 -6.19
C PRO A 90 17.15 1.12 -7.24
N VAL A 91 16.23 2.01 -6.85
CA VAL A 91 15.24 2.55 -7.79
C VAL A 91 15.86 3.63 -8.65
N THR A 92 15.58 3.61 -9.94
CA THR A 92 16.00 4.64 -10.90
C THR A 92 14.96 5.76 -10.99
N ASP A 93 15.31 6.93 -11.52
CA ASP A 93 14.34 8.02 -11.72
C ASP A 93 13.12 7.60 -12.57
N PRO A 94 13.30 6.92 -13.74
CA PRO A 94 12.15 6.47 -14.53
C PRO A 94 11.27 5.47 -13.78
N GLU A 95 11.85 4.64 -12.92
CA GLU A 95 11.07 3.74 -12.06
C GLU A 95 10.29 4.53 -11.02
N ILE A 96 10.90 5.48 -10.32
CA ILE A 96 10.21 6.34 -9.33
C ILE A 96 9.00 7.00 -9.99
N GLU A 97 9.18 7.63 -11.15
CA GLU A 97 8.07 8.27 -11.87
C GLU A 97 6.97 7.28 -12.28
N ARG A 98 7.35 6.06 -12.68
CA ARG A 98 6.37 4.99 -12.97
C ARG A 98 5.61 4.55 -11.72
N TYR A 99 6.29 4.31 -10.60
CA TYR A 99 5.66 3.96 -9.33
C TYR A 99 4.71 5.07 -8.86
N LEU A 100 5.15 6.34 -8.93
CA LEU A 100 4.33 7.49 -8.52
C LEU A 100 3.14 7.71 -9.43
N ARG A 101 3.27 7.45 -10.75
CA ARG A 101 2.14 7.51 -11.68
C ARG A 101 1.09 6.44 -11.34
N ILE A 102 1.51 5.19 -11.16
CA ILE A 102 0.60 4.09 -10.80
C ILE A 102 -0.02 4.30 -9.40
N ALA A 103 0.77 4.81 -8.45
CA ALA A 103 0.25 5.23 -7.15
C ALA A 103 -0.77 6.37 -7.30
N GLY A 104 -0.54 7.32 -8.23
CA GLY A 104 -1.47 8.39 -8.56
C GLY A 104 -2.85 7.86 -8.94
N TYR A 105 -2.93 6.87 -9.81
CA TYR A 105 -4.19 6.21 -10.17
C TYR A 105 -4.91 5.62 -8.93
N ALA A 106 -4.17 4.98 -8.03
CA ALA A 106 -4.75 4.40 -6.81
C ALA A 106 -5.35 5.47 -5.89
N HIS A 107 -4.74 6.65 -5.82
CA HIS A 107 -5.23 7.79 -5.04
C HIS A 107 -6.39 8.50 -5.71
N GLU A 108 -6.37 8.62 -7.03
CA GLU A 108 -7.48 9.16 -7.83
C GLU A 108 -8.73 8.31 -7.64
N ASP A 109 -8.60 6.98 -7.72
CA ASP A 109 -9.70 6.05 -7.47
C ASP A 109 -10.21 6.11 -6.02
N LEU A 110 -9.30 6.21 -5.04
CA LEU A 110 -9.67 6.41 -3.64
C LEU A 110 -10.50 7.69 -3.48
N LEU A 111 -9.99 8.83 -3.96
CA LEU A 111 -10.66 10.12 -3.83
C LEU A 111 -12.02 10.13 -4.54
N ALA A 112 -12.09 9.60 -5.77
CA ALA A 112 -13.34 9.47 -6.52
C ALA A 112 -14.39 8.65 -5.76
N LEU A 113 -13.96 7.65 -4.99
CA LEU A 113 -14.84 6.81 -4.18
C LEU A 113 -15.35 7.51 -2.92
N VAL A 114 -14.53 8.37 -2.28
CA VAL A 114 -14.82 8.88 -0.94
C VAL A 114 -15.19 10.36 -0.86
N GLU A 115 -14.87 11.18 -1.85
CA GLU A 115 -15.02 12.65 -1.78
C GLU A 115 -16.48 13.11 -1.64
N SER A 116 -17.42 12.35 -2.20
CA SER A 116 -18.85 12.68 -2.17
C SER A 116 -19.64 12.04 -1.04
N LEU A 117 -18.97 11.25 -0.18
CA LEU A 117 -19.64 10.54 0.91
C LEU A 117 -19.97 11.49 2.05
N ASP A 118 -21.20 11.41 2.57
CA ASP A 118 -21.59 12.14 3.76
C ASP A 118 -21.05 11.48 5.05
N ASP A 119 -21.12 12.19 6.17
CA ASP A 119 -20.65 11.70 7.47
C ASP A 119 -21.35 10.40 7.90
N ALA A 120 -22.63 10.23 7.55
CA ALA A 120 -23.37 9.02 7.91
C ALA A 120 -22.81 7.78 7.20
N VAL A 121 -22.37 7.92 5.95
CA VAL A 121 -21.69 6.85 5.21
C VAL A 121 -20.26 6.65 5.72
N LEU A 122 -19.51 7.74 5.96
CA LEU A 122 -18.12 7.67 6.41
C LEU A 122 -17.97 6.96 7.77
N ASP A 123 -18.96 7.14 8.65
CA ASP A 123 -18.99 6.57 10.00
C ASP A 123 -19.83 5.29 10.11
N TRP A 124 -20.40 4.81 8.99
CA TRP A 124 -21.22 3.61 8.99
C TRP A 124 -20.42 2.36 9.35
N VAL A 125 -21.04 1.50 10.17
CA VAL A 125 -20.55 0.16 10.52
C VAL A 125 -21.70 -0.84 10.46
N ARG A 126 -21.44 -2.02 9.90
CA ARG A 126 -22.43 -3.11 9.86
C ARG A 126 -22.61 -3.77 11.22
N ASP A 127 -21.49 -3.96 11.91
CA ASP A 127 -21.29 -4.63 13.20
C ASP A 127 -19.94 -4.20 13.82
N GLU A 128 -19.62 -4.73 14.99
CA GLU A 128 -18.39 -4.42 15.74
C GLU A 128 -17.09 -4.78 14.99
N ARG A 129 -17.16 -5.64 13.96
CA ARG A 129 -16.00 -6.05 13.16
C ARG A 129 -15.75 -5.12 11.96
N THR A 130 -16.73 -4.28 11.61
CA THR A 130 -16.62 -3.37 10.48
C THR A 130 -15.84 -2.12 10.88
N ARG A 131 -14.71 -1.86 10.20
CA ARG A 131 -13.97 -0.60 10.35
C ARG A 131 -14.70 0.50 9.55
N PRO A 132 -15.08 1.64 10.16
CA PRO A 132 -15.66 2.77 9.43
C PRO A 132 -14.73 3.25 8.31
N ILE A 133 -15.31 3.72 7.19
CA ILE A 133 -14.55 4.26 6.04
C ILE A 133 -13.62 5.38 6.51
N ARG A 134 -14.08 6.26 7.41
CA ARG A 134 -13.26 7.32 8.02
C ARG A 134 -11.97 6.77 8.65
N LYS A 135 -12.04 5.63 9.34
CA LYS A 135 -10.87 4.98 9.95
C LYS A 135 -10.00 4.26 8.91
N VAL A 136 -10.57 3.78 7.82
CA VAL A 136 -9.80 3.19 6.71
C VAL A 136 -8.96 4.27 6.01
N ILE A 137 -9.55 5.41 5.67
CA ILE A 137 -8.83 6.54 5.04
C ILE A 137 -7.68 7.02 5.93
N ARG A 138 -7.96 7.23 7.23
CA ARG A 138 -6.93 7.57 8.21
C ARG A 138 -5.77 6.57 8.24
N HIS A 139 -6.09 5.28 8.11
CA HIS A 139 -5.08 4.23 8.11
C HIS A 139 -4.19 4.28 6.86
N ILE A 140 -4.75 4.55 5.68
CA ILE A 140 -3.98 4.75 4.44
C ILE A 140 -2.99 5.91 4.62
N VAL A 141 -3.49 7.08 5.01
CA VAL A 141 -2.68 8.30 5.22
C VAL A 141 -1.56 8.06 6.24
N GLY A 142 -1.89 7.45 7.39
CA GLY A 142 -0.91 7.14 8.42
C GLY A 142 0.15 6.14 7.94
N ALA A 143 -0.23 5.15 7.14
CA ALA A 143 0.70 4.18 6.60
C ALA A 143 1.68 4.81 5.60
N GLU A 144 1.23 5.75 4.76
CA GLU A 144 2.12 6.44 3.81
C GLU A 144 3.17 7.31 4.51
N LEU A 145 2.78 8.08 5.54
CA LEU A 145 3.74 8.78 6.39
C LEU A 145 4.70 7.81 7.06
N TRP A 146 4.18 6.71 7.60
CA TRP A 146 4.99 5.67 8.25
C TRP A 146 6.00 5.06 7.27
N TYR A 147 5.60 4.74 6.04
CA TYR A 147 6.48 4.19 4.99
C TYR A 147 7.65 5.13 4.68
N MET A 148 7.40 6.44 4.57
CA MET A 148 8.48 7.42 4.38
C MET A 148 9.47 7.39 5.55
N GLY A 149 8.95 7.28 6.78
CA GLY A 149 9.73 7.13 8.01
C GLY A 149 10.52 5.82 8.12
N ARG A 150 10.32 4.83 7.25
CA ARG A 150 11.07 3.55 7.27
C ARG A 150 12.40 3.59 6.52
N ILE A 151 12.66 4.62 5.74
CA ILE A 151 13.88 4.71 4.91
C ILE A 151 14.76 5.91 5.26
N ILE A 152 14.44 6.61 6.35
CA ILE A 152 15.23 7.73 6.88
C ILE A 152 16.25 7.24 7.92
N ASP A 153 17.11 8.15 8.37
CA ASP A 153 17.92 7.95 9.56
C ASP A 153 17.06 8.01 10.84
N ASP A 154 17.63 7.54 11.95
CA ASP A 154 16.97 7.53 13.26
C ASP A 154 16.47 8.94 13.65
N PRO A 155 15.14 9.14 13.77
CA PRO A 155 14.54 10.46 14.02
C PRO A 155 14.87 11.02 15.40
N ASP A 156 15.30 10.19 16.36
CA ASP A 156 15.79 10.65 17.66
C ASP A 156 17.21 11.25 17.57
N ARG A 157 17.91 11.03 16.44
CA ARG A 157 19.28 11.48 16.21
C ARG A 157 19.39 12.51 15.10
N VAL A 158 18.50 12.45 14.12
CA VAL A 158 18.48 13.32 12.94
C VAL A 158 17.08 13.89 12.80
N PRO A 159 16.91 15.21 12.63
CA PRO A 159 15.60 15.80 12.40
C PRO A 159 14.90 15.14 11.21
N LEU A 160 13.58 14.96 11.35
CA LEU A 160 12.75 14.50 10.24
C LEU A 160 12.96 15.39 8.99
N PRO A 161 13.00 14.79 7.78
CA PRO A 161 12.92 15.58 6.56
C PRO A 161 11.71 16.51 6.58
N GLU A 162 11.90 17.79 6.23
CA GLU A 162 10.85 18.82 6.35
C GLU A 162 9.56 18.44 5.61
N VAL A 163 9.65 17.73 4.48
CA VAL A 163 8.48 17.25 3.74
C VAL A 163 7.61 16.28 4.56
N ILE A 164 8.22 15.46 5.42
CA ILE A 164 7.53 14.52 6.30
C ILE A 164 6.98 15.29 7.52
N ALA A 165 7.82 16.14 8.14
CA ALA A 165 7.43 16.91 9.32
C ALA A 165 6.29 17.92 9.04
N ASP A 166 6.30 18.59 7.88
CA ASP A 166 5.21 19.47 7.44
C ASP A 166 3.92 18.69 7.24
N ALA A 167 3.99 17.55 6.56
CA ALA A 167 2.80 16.73 6.30
C ALA A 167 2.18 16.20 7.60
N ASP A 168 3.01 15.71 8.53
CA ASP A 168 2.59 15.25 9.86
C ASP A 168 1.88 16.36 10.65
N ARG A 169 2.51 17.54 10.78
CA ARG A 169 1.88 18.71 11.43
C ARG A 169 0.55 19.11 10.81
N ARG A 170 0.44 19.05 9.49
CA ARG A 170 -0.77 19.47 8.75
C ARG A 170 -1.91 18.46 8.89
N ILE A 171 -1.62 17.15 8.91
CA ILE A 171 -2.68 16.17 9.15
C ILE A 171 -3.18 16.19 10.59
N ASP A 172 -2.35 16.56 11.55
CA ASP A 172 -2.76 16.74 12.95
C ASP A 172 -3.64 17.98 13.15
N ALA A 173 -3.53 18.97 12.25
CA ALA A 173 -4.32 20.19 12.29
C ALA A 173 -5.72 20.07 11.67
N THR A 174 -6.10 18.91 11.10
CA THR A 174 -7.41 18.71 10.46
C THR A 174 -8.02 17.35 10.80
N ASP A 175 -9.33 17.30 11.03
CA ASP A 175 -10.09 16.06 11.18
C ASP A 175 -10.72 15.56 9.86
N ASP A 176 -10.60 16.34 8.79
CA ASP A 176 -11.07 15.97 7.45
C ASP A 176 -10.15 14.92 6.84
N GLN A 177 -10.65 13.69 6.68
CA GLN A 177 -9.86 12.58 6.15
C GLN A 177 -9.52 12.75 4.66
N ILE A 178 -10.36 13.44 3.89
CA ILE A 178 -10.11 13.74 2.48
C ILE A 178 -9.01 14.78 2.36
N GLU A 179 -9.03 15.81 3.23
CA GLU A 179 -7.94 16.78 3.32
C GLU A 179 -6.62 16.10 3.69
N ARG A 180 -6.64 15.15 4.64
CA ARG A 180 -5.44 14.37 5.00
C ARG A 180 -4.83 13.61 3.83
N VAL A 181 -5.64 13.00 2.96
CA VAL A 181 -5.14 12.38 1.71
C VAL A 181 -4.49 13.44 0.81
N ARG A 182 -5.12 14.61 0.66
CA ARG A 182 -4.61 15.74 -0.15
C ARG A 182 -3.35 16.38 0.42
N ILE A 183 -3.04 16.16 1.70
CA ILE A 183 -1.79 16.60 2.33
C ILE A 183 -0.67 15.57 2.10
N VAL A 184 -0.92 14.31 2.45
CA VAL A 184 0.12 13.28 2.51
C VAL A 184 0.52 12.78 1.13
N TRP A 185 -0.41 12.58 0.21
CA TRP A 185 -0.07 12.07 -1.12
C TRP A 185 0.92 12.99 -1.87
N PRO A 186 0.71 14.32 -1.96
CA PRO A 186 1.70 15.22 -2.53
C PRO A 186 3.03 15.27 -1.75
N ALA A 187 3.01 15.04 -0.44
CA ALA A 187 4.24 14.94 0.35
C ALA A 187 5.03 13.67 0.02
N PHE A 188 4.35 12.52 -0.10
CA PHE A 188 4.93 11.25 -0.51
C PHE A 188 5.60 11.35 -1.89
N ARG A 189 4.92 11.96 -2.87
CA ARG A 189 5.49 12.21 -4.20
C ARG A 189 6.77 13.04 -4.14
N ARG A 190 6.73 14.18 -3.44
CA ARG A 190 7.89 15.08 -3.28
C ARG A 190 9.04 14.36 -2.59
N TRP A 191 8.76 13.58 -1.55
CA TRP A 191 9.77 12.78 -0.85
C TRP A 191 10.41 11.75 -1.78
N ALA A 192 9.61 10.95 -2.48
CA ALA A 192 10.10 9.93 -3.41
C ALA A 192 10.98 10.52 -4.52
N GLN A 193 10.59 11.67 -5.08
CA GLN A 193 11.38 12.36 -6.12
C GLN A 193 12.68 12.96 -5.56
N SER A 194 12.72 13.29 -4.27
CA SER A 194 13.90 13.87 -3.61
C SER A 194 14.93 12.84 -3.14
N LEU A 195 14.65 11.53 -3.27
CA LEU A 195 15.56 10.49 -2.78
C LEU A 195 16.92 10.58 -3.46
N THR A 196 17.98 10.63 -2.64
CA THR A 196 19.37 10.62 -3.11
C THR A 196 19.77 9.22 -3.58
N PRO A 197 20.83 9.08 -4.41
CA PRO A 197 21.35 7.76 -4.79
C PRO A 197 21.66 6.84 -3.61
N ASP A 198 22.15 7.40 -2.51
CA ASP A 198 22.40 6.67 -1.27
C ASP A 198 21.10 6.09 -0.67
N LEU A 199 20.07 6.93 -0.47
CA LEU A 199 18.78 6.48 0.05
C LEU A 199 18.09 5.45 -0.87
N ARG A 200 18.29 5.55 -2.18
CA ARG A 200 17.72 4.60 -3.15
C ARG A 200 18.34 3.20 -3.03
N GLY A 201 19.63 3.10 -2.71
CA GLY A 201 20.35 1.84 -2.57
C GLY A 201 20.46 1.31 -1.13
N ARG A 202 20.00 2.08 -0.14
CA ARG A 202 20.10 1.74 1.27
C ARG A 202 19.06 0.71 1.69
N VAL A 203 19.50 -0.25 2.50
CA VAL A 203 18.63 -1.10 3.31
C VAL A 203 18.61 -0.56 4.72
N THR A 204 17.44 -0.10 5.16
CA THR A 204 17.25 0.40 6.52
C THR A 204 16.62 -0.69 7.37
N VAL A 205 17.07 -0.82 8.62
CA VAL A 205 16.44 -1.66 9.65
C VAL A 205 15.98 -0.72 10.76
N PRO A 206 14.78 -0.14 10.64
CA PRO A 206 14.38 0.90 11.56
C PRO A 206 13.97 0.27 12.89
N ILE A 207 14.54 0.82 13.98
CA ILE A 207 14.25 0.43 15.36
C ILE A 207 13.31 1.40 16.07
N TRP A 208 12.91 2.47 15.38
CA TRP A 208 11.95 3.47 15.83
C TRP A 208 10.54 3.17 15.30
N TRP A 209 9.54 3.61 16.06
CA TRP A 209 8.10 3.51 15.73
C TRP A 209 7.67 2.12 15.21
N THR A 210 8.27 1.07 15.77
CA THR A 210 7.99 -0.32 15.39
C THR A 210 8.10 -1.24 16.59
N HIS A 211 7.32 -2.32 16.56
CA HIS A 211 7.43 -3.47 17.46
C HIS A 211 8.03 -4.70 16.75
N LEU A 212 8.48 -4.53 15.50
CA LEU A 212 9.01 -5.58 14.63
C LEU A 212 10.52 -5.41 14.48
N PRO A 213 11.33 -5.91 15.44
CA PRO A 213 12.77 -5.81 15.35
C PRO A 213 13.29 -6.57 14.13
N GLY A 214 14.17 -5.93 13.36
CA GLY A 214 14.83 -6.56 12.22
C GLY A 214 14.10 -6.46 10.89
N GLU A 215 12.90 -5.84 10.84
CA GLU A 215 12.21 -5.62 9.57
C GLU A 215 13.02 -4.67 8.67
N ARG A 216 13.33 -5.14 7.46
CA ARG A 216 14.11 -4.40 6.46
C ARG A 216 13.21 -3.59 5.54
N TRP A 217 13.66 -2.39 5.22
CA TRP A 217 12.99 -1.44 4.33
C TRP A 217 13.96 -0.85 3.32
N THR A 218 13.47 -0.66 2.10
CA THR A 218 14.18 -0.02 0.98
C THR A 218 13.25 0.97 0.30
N ALA A 219 13.80 1.89 -0.48
CA ALA A 219 13.01 2.81 -1.30
C ALA A 219 12.02 2.07 -2.23
N ARG A 220 12.43 0.93 -2.80
CA ARG A 220 11.57 0.12 -3.66
C ARG A 220 10.39 -0.49 -2.90
N LYS A 221 10.64 -1.07 -1.71
CA LYS A 221 9.56 -1.58 -0.83
C LYS A 221 8.61 -0.46 -0.42
N MET A 222 9.12 0.72 -0.06
CA MET A 222 8.30 1.90 0.27
C MET A 222 7.33 2.27 -0.87
N LEU A 223 7.85 2.42 -2.10
CA LEU A 223 7.05 2.77 -3.28
C LEU A 223 6.02 1.69 -3.62
N ARG A 224 6.42 0.43 -3.58
CA ARG A 224 5.53 -0.71 -3.83
C ARG A 224 4.38 -0.76 -2.83
N ARG A 225 4.70 -0.64 -1.53
CA ARG A 225 3.70 -0.74 -0.45
C ARG A 225 2.70 0.40 -0.48
N CYS A 226 3.11 1.60 -0.87
CA CYS A 226 2.19 2.71 -1.10
C CYS A 226 1.06 2.34 -2.08
N ILE A 227 1.39 1.78 -3.25
CA ILE A 227 0.39 1.39 -4.25
C ILE A 227 -0.47 0.23 -3.74
N GLU A 228 0.16 -0.84 -3.26
CA GLU A 228 -0.55 -2.05 -2.84
C GLU A 228 -1.52 -1.77 -1.69
N HIS A 229 -1.09 -1.01 -0.69
CA HIS A 229 -1.85 -0.71 0.52
C HIS A 229 -3.03 0.22 0.24
N CYS A 230 -2.82 1.29 -0.55
CA CYS A 230 -3.91 2.15 -0.98
C CYS A 230 -4.97 1.33 -1.72
N ARG A 231 -4.57 0.53 -2.72
CA ARG A 231 -5.52 -0.29 -3.50
C ARG A 231 -6.22 -1.37 -2.67
N GLU A 232 -5.53 -1.95 -1.70
CA GLU A 232 -6.12 -2.93 -0.78
C GLU A 232 -7.25 -2.31 0.04
N HIS A 233 -7.01 -1.12 0.60
CA HIS A 233 -8.00 -0.45 1.43
C HIS A 233 -9.09 0.26 0.64
N THR A 234 -8.84 0.73 -0.58
CA THR A 234 -9.91 1.17 -1.49
C THR A 234 -10.90 0.03 -1.75
N ARG A 235 -10.41 -1.19 -1.99
CA ARG A 235 -11.28 -2.39 -2.12
C ARG A 235 -12.08 -2.68 -0.86
N SER A 236 -11.50 -2.49 0.33
CA SER A 236 -12.25 -2.60 1.58
C SER A 236 -13.37 -1.56 1.67
N ILE A 237 -13.14 -0.32 1.24
CA ILE A 237 -14.15 0.74 1.21
C ILE A 237 -15.28 0.37 0.23
N GLU A 238 -14.96 -0.14 -0.96
CA GLU A 238 -15.97 -0.62 -1.91
C GLU A 238 -16.89 -1.68 -1.30
N GLN A 239 -16.32 -2.66 -0.57
CA GLN A 239 -17.09 -3.69 0.12
C GLN A 239 -18.01 -3.11 1.20
N ILE A 240 -17.52 -2.13 1.96
CA ILE A 240 -18.32 -1.42 2.98
C ILE A 240 -19.49 -0.68 2.31
N LEU A 241 -19.24 -0.01 1.18
CA LEU A 241 -20.27 0.73 0.44
C LEU A 241 -21.33 -0.19 -0.17
N VAL A 242 -20.96 -1.36 -0.68
CA VAL A 242 -21.94 -2.37 -1.13
C VAL A 242 -22.82 -2.79 0.03
N ALA A 243 -22.22 -3.14 1.17
CA ALA A 243 -22.97 -3.57 2.36
C ALA A 243 -23.89 -2.46 2.92
N TYR A 244 -23.47 -1.20 2.83
CA TYR A 244 -24.30 -0.06 3.21
C TYR A 244 -25.53 0.07 2.30
N ARG A 245 -25.35 -0.05 0.97
CA ARG A 245 -26.44 0.05 -0.01
C ARG A 245 -27.46 -1.08 0.12
N GLU A 246 -27.03 -2.30 0.46
CA GLU A 246 -27.92 -3.45 0.66
C GLU A 246 -28.85 -3.31 1.88
N ARG A 247 -28.54 -2.43 2.83
CA ARG A 247 -29.36 -2.18 4.04
C ARG A 247 -30.33 -1.01 3.91
N ARG A 248 -30.32 -0.30 2.77
CA ARG A 248 -31.12 0.90 2.55
C ARG A 248 -32.28 0.60 1.59
#